data_AF-A0A966SZ04-F1
#
_entry.id   AF-A0A966SZ04-F1
#
_cell.length_a   1.000
_cell.length_b   1.000
_cell.length_c   1.000
_cell.angle_alpha   90.00
_cell.angle_beta   90.00
_cell.angle_gamma   90.00
#
_symmetry.space_group_name_H-M   'P 1'
#
loop_
_entity.id
_entity.type
_entity.pdbx_description
1 polymer ?
#
loop_
_entity_poly.entity_id
_entity_poly.type
_entity_poly.pdbx_seq_one_letter_code
_entity_poly.pdbx_strand_id
1 'polypeptide(L)'
;MGRPPLAMAEAPLRWWEGVLVAGHGVASGRATGSPYPAGTIALQTPHFAAAGVDLSPYQPATLNLAFPGGRWRLRDPHHRVNQLRWTDRHPPETFSFWRCQLRPAEAVDAVAALIYYP
;
A
#
# COMPACT_ATOMS: atom_id res chain seq x y z
N MET A 1 18.99 -23.75 28.45
CA MET A 1 17.63 -23.65 27.89
C MET A 1 17.28 -22.16 27.77
N GLY A 2 17.48 -21.57 26.60
CA GLY A 2 17.03 -20.21 26.33
C GLY A 2 15.53 -20.22 26.08
N ARG A 3 14.77 -19.33 26.73
CA ARG A 3 13.36 -19.12 26.38
C ARG A 3 13.31 -18.67 24.92
N PRO A 4 12.49 -19.29 24.05
CA PRO A 4 12.27 -18.73 22.73
C PRO A 4 11.71 -17.32 22.89
N PRO A 5 12.05 -16.37 21.99
CA PRO A 5 11.43 -15.06 22.00
C PRO A 5 9.92 -15.25 21.96
N LEU A 6 9.17 -14.56 22.83
CA LEU A 6 7.73 -14.51 22.72
C LEU A 6 7.41 -14.00 21.31
N ALA A 7 6.92 -14.89 20.45
CA ALA A 7 6.21 -14.48 19.26
C ALA A 7 5.10 -13.56 19.76
N MET A 8 5.18 -12.27 19.45
CA MET A 8 4.08 -11.35 19.69
C MET A 8 2.86 -11.96 18.99
N ALA A 9 1.88 -12.41 19.77
CA ALA A 9 0.67 -12.97 19.22
C ALA A 9 0.09 -11.96 18.24
N GLU A 10 -0.06 -12.36 16.97
CA GLU A 10 -0.59 -11.50 15.93
C GLU A 10 -2.00 -11.08 16.36
N ALA A 11 -2.24 -9.77 16.45
CA ALA A 11 -3.54 -9.26 16.86
C ALA A 11 -4.62 -9.81 15.91
N PRO A 12 -5.82 -10.15 16.42
CA PRO A 12 -6.88 -10.69 15.57
C PRO A 12 -7.22 -9.69 14.47
N LEU A 13 -7.33 -10.18 13.23
CA LEU A 13 -7.72 -9.38 12.08
C LEU A 13 -9.10 -8.75 12.32
N ARG A 14 -9.23 -7.47 11.97
CA ARG A 14 -10.50 -6.75 11.95
C ARG A 14 -10.84 -6.38 10.52
N TRP A 15 -12.05 -6.75 10.10
CA TRP A 15 -12.57 -6.45 8.78
C TRP A 15 -13.35 -5.15 8.80
N TRP A 16 -13.17 -4.36 7.75
CA TRP A 16 -13.88 -3.11 7.52
C TRP A 16 -14.34 -3.09 6.08
N GLU A 17 -15.62 -2.80 5.87
CA GLU A 17 -16.18 -2.68 4.53
C GLU A 17 -15.80 -1.33 3.92
N GLY A 18 -15.28 -1.38 2.70
CA GLY A 18 -14.95 -0.21 1.90
C GLY A 18 -15.63 -0.28 0.54
N VAL A 19 -15.94 0.87 -0.02
CA VAL A 19 -16.54 0.99 -1.35
C VAL A 19 -15.44 1.27 -2.36
N LEU A 20 -15.34 0.45 -3.40
CA LEU A 20 -14.44 0.70 -4.52
C LEU A 20 -14.85 1.99 -5.25
N VAL A 21 -13.91 2.93 -5.37
CA VAL A 21 -14.13 4.20 -6.07
C VAL A 21 -13.11 4.41 -7.18
N ALA A 22 -13.47 5.20 -8.17
CA ALA A 22 -12.54 5.62 -9.21
C ALA A 22 -11.46 6.52 -8.59
N GLY A 23 -10.19 6.19 -8.83
CA GLY A 23 -9.07 7.08 -8.56
C GLY A 23 -8.64 7.85 -9.81
N HIS A 24 -7.62 8.69 -9.66
CA HIS A 24 -7.07 9.46 -10.77
C HIS A 24 -6.36 8.63 -11.85
N GLY A 25 -6.05 7.35 -11.60
CA GLY A 25 -5.39 6.46 -12.56
C GLY A 25 -3.90 6.72 -12.79
N VAL A 26 -3.29 7.64 -12.02
CA VAL A 26 -1.86 8.01 -12.13
C VAL A 26 -0.95 6.84 -11.74
N ALA A 27 -1.28 6.15 -10.64
CA ALA A 27 -0.48 5.02 -10.17
C ALA A 27 -0.47 3.84 -11.15
N SER A 28 -1.59 3.59 -11.83
CA SER A 28 -1.75 2.49 -12.80
C SER A 28 -1.43 2.86 -14.24
N GLY A 29 -0.99 4.11 -14.51
CA GLY A 29 -0.67 4.57 -15.87
C GLY A 29 -1.89 4.78 -16.78
N ARG A 30 -3.11 4.76 -16.23
CA ARG A 30 -4.37 4.93 -16.98
C ARG A 30 -4.80 6.39 -17.11
N ALA A 31 -4.16 7.30 -16.37
CA ALA A 31 -4.43 8.73 -16.41
C ALA A 31 -3.98 9.34 -17.74
N THR A 32 -4.92 9.91 -18.51
CA THR A 32 -4.61 10.71 -19.69
C THR A 32 -3.79 11.95 -19.30
N GLY A 33 -2.67 12.17 -20.00
CA GLY A 33 -1.78 13.31 -19.74
C GLY A 33 -0.89 13.16 -18.50
N SER A 34 -0.92 12.01 -17.80
CA SER A 34 0.08 11.71 -16.76
C SER A 34 1.46 11.69 -17.40
N PRO A 35 2.47 12.32 -16.78
CA PRO A 35 3.81 12.32 -17.32
C PRO A 35 4.54 10.99 -17.01
N TYR A 36 3.83 10.01 -16.42
CA TYR A 36 4.28 8.68 -16.04
C TYR A 36 3.48 7.61 -16.82
N PRO A 37 3.89 7.26 -18.05
CA PRO A 37 3.12 6.39 -18.94
C PRO A 37 2.98 4.95 -18.43
N ALA A 38 3.96 4.44 -17.68
CA ALA A 38 3.89 3.14 -17.02
C ALA A 38 3.17 3.18 -15.65
N GLY A 39 2.73 4.36 -15.22
CA GLY A 39 2.20 4.61 -13.88
C GLY A 39 3.29 4.85 -12.83
N THR A 40 2.96 5.58 -11.77
CA THR A 40 3.94 5.88 -10.71
C THR A 40 4.35 4.63 -9.94
N ILE A 41 3.45 3.66 -9.75
CA ILE A 41 3.77 2.46 -8.95
C ILE A 41 4.91 1.67 -9.59
N ALA A 42 4.88 1.49 -10.91
CA ALA A 42 5.92 0.78 -11.65
C ALA A 42 7.28 1.50 -11.55
N LEU A 43 7.26 2.84 -11.61
CA LEU A 43 8.47 3.66 -11.44
C LEU A 43 9.00 3.61 -10.01
N GLN A 44 8.12 3.59 -9.01
CA GLN A 44 8.48 3.61 -7.59
C GLN A 44 8.97 2.24 -7.08
N THR A 45 8.48 1.12 -7.63
CA THR A 45 8.82 -0.25 -7.23
C THR A 45 10.33 -0.50 -7.04
N PRO A 46 11.23 -0.20 -7.99
CA PRO A 46 12.67 -0.42 -7.78
C PRO A 46 13.24 0.39 -6.62
N HIS A 47 12.73 1.60 -6.38
CA HIS A 47 13.15 2.45 -5.26
C HIS A 47 12.65 1.91 -3.92
N PHE A 48 11.42 1.40 -3.88
CA PHE A 48 10.87 0.73 -2.70
C PHE A 48 11.65 -0.55 -2.36
N ALA A 49 11.97 -1.37 -3.36
CA ALA A 49 12.74 -2.59 -3.17
C ALA A 49 14.13 -2.28 -2.58
N ALA A 50 14.81 -1.25 -3.11
CA ALA A 50 16.08 -0.77 -2.56
C ALA A 50 15.96 -0.24 -1.12
N ALA A 51 14.77 0.22 -0.72
CA ALA A 51 14.45 0.68 0.63
C ALA A 51 13.86 -0.41 1.55
N GLY A 52 13.86 -1.68 1.12
CA GLY A 52 13.40 -2.83 1.92
C GLY A 52 11.89 -3.11 1.86
N VAL A 53 11.17 -2.53 0.89
CA VAL A 53 9.76 -2.83 0.62
C VAL A 53 9.66 -3.47 -0.76
N ASP A 54 9.58 -4.80 -0.81
CA ASP A 54 9.43 -5.55 -2.05
C ASP A 54 7.96 -5.59 -2.51
N LEU A 55 7.68 -4.97 -3.66
CA LEU A 55 6.36 -4.98 -4.28
C LEU A 55 6.19 -6.06 -5.36
N SER A 56 7.24 -6.83 -5.69
CA SER A 56 7.19 -7.86 -6.73
C SER A 56 6.10 -8.94 -6.52
N PRO A 57 5.69 -9.31 -5.29
CA PRO A 57 4.60 -10.27 -5.08
C PRO A 57 3.20 -9.71 -5.36
N TYR A 58 3.07 -8.40 -5.59
CA TYR A 58 1.78 -7.72 -5.74
C TYR A 58 1.52 -7.34 -7.20
N GLN A 59 0.25 -7.25 -7.57
CA GLN A 59 -0.13 -6.63 -8.83
C GLN A 59 0.35 -5.16 -8.86
N PRO A 60 1.01 -4.68 -9.92
CA PRO A 60 1.46 -3.28 -10.04
C PRO A 60 0.26 -2.36 -10.36
N ALA A 61 -0.70 -2.31 -9.45
CA ALA A 61 -1.91 -1.51 -9.55
C ALA A 61 -2.33 -1.07 -8.15
N THR A 62 -3.23 -0.09 -8.10
CA THR A 62 -3.80 0.43 -6.86
C THR A 62 -5.32 0.38 -6.94
N LEU A 63 -5.94 0.07 -5.81
CA LEU A 63 -7.38 0.19 -5.60
C LEU A 63 -7.63 1.40 -4.70
N ASN A 64 -8.64 2.19 -5.03
CA ASN A 64 -9.07 3.29 -4.17
C ASN A 64 -10.33 2.85 -3.44
N LEU A 65 -10.27 2.79 -2.12
CA LEU A 65 -11.40 2.39 -1.28
C LEU A 65 -11.84 3.58 -0.43
N ALA A 66 -13.13 3.90 -0.50
CA ALA A 66 -13.77 4.85 0.40
C ALA A 66 -14.38 4.11 1.60
N PHE A 67 -14.18 4.62 2.80
CA PHE A 67 -14.74 4.05 4.03
C PHE A 67 -15.75 5.04 4.65
N PRO A 68 -16.99 5.10 4.14
CA PRO A 68 -18.01 6.03 4.62
C PRO A 68 -18.38 5.72 6.08
N GLY A 69 -18.80 6.75 6.82
CA GLY A 69 -19.32 6.57 8.19
C GLY A 69 -18.29 6.70 9.32
N GLY A 70 -17.08 7.19 9.05
CA GLY A 70 -16.08 7.41 10.10
C GLY A 70 -14.94 8.35 9.74
N ARG A 71 -14.14 8.71 10.75
CA ARG A 71 -12.85 9.39 10.56
C ARG A 71 -11.74 8.36 10.75
N TRP A 72 -10.94 8.19 9.71
CA TRP A 72 -9.87 7.21 9.70
C TRP A 72 -8.53 7.90 9.90
N ARG A 73 -7.68 7.30 10.73
CA ARG A 73 -6.29 7.75 10.90
C ARG A 73 -5.37 6.55 10.87
N LEU A 74 -4.54 6.49 9.83
CA LEU A 74 -3.46 5.52 9.74
C LEU A 74 -2.37 5.87 10.76
N ARG A 75 -1.91 4.87 11.51
CA ARG A 75 -0.86 4.97 12.54
C ARG A 75 -0.02 3.70 12.51
N ASP A 76 1.19 3.80 13.02
CA ASP A 76 2.08 2.64 13.24
C ASP A 76 2.27 1.77 11.99
N PRO A 77 2.82 2.33 10.89
CA PRO A 77 3.08 1.56 9.67
C PRO A 77 4.04 0.42 9.93
N HIS A 78 3.84 -0.67 9.19
CA HIS A 78 4.77 -1.81 9.19
C HIS A 78 6.10 -1.42 8.56
N HIS A 79 6.07 -0.55 7.55
CA HIS A 79 7.27 0.00 6.92
C HIS A 79 7.08 1.49 6.63
N ARG A 80 8.12 2.28 6.88
CA ARG A 80 8.17 3.69 6.54
C ARG A 80 9.43 3.99 5.75
N VAL A 81 9.27 4.51 4.54
CA VAL A 81 10.36 4.93 3.67
C VAL A 81 10.40 6.46 3.67
N ASN A 82 11.34 7.03 4.43
CA ASN A 82 11.45 8.48 4.61
C ASN A 82 12.17 9.12 3.43
N GLN A 83 11.62 10.22 2.91
CA GLN A 83 12.27 11.08 1.91
C GLN A 83 12.79 10.30 0.69
N LEU A 84 11.96 9.43 0.13
CA LEU A 84 12.28 8.66 -1.06
C LEU A 84 12.32 9.58 -2.29
N ARG A 85 13.50 9.69 -2.89
CA ARG A 85 13.68 10.33 -4.19
C ARG A 85 13.50 9.29 -5.29
N TRP A 86 12.31 9.22 -5.86
CA TRP A 86 11.97 8.30 -6.96
C TRP A 86 11.83 9.00 -8.33
N THR A 87 11.93 10.33 -8.36
CA THR A 87 11.99 11.15 -9.58
C THR A 87 12.62 12.51 -9.27
N ASP A 88 13.08 13.22 -10.31
CA ASP A 88 13.60 14.60 -10.19
C ASP A 88 12.52 15.67 -10.43
N ARG A 89 11.27 15.26 -10.70
CA ARG A 89 10.16 16.17 -11.03
C ARG A 89 9.54 16.88 -9.84
N HIS A 90 9.76 16.39 -8.64
CA HIS A 90 9.24 16.96 -7.40
C HIS A 90 10.15 16.60 -6.22
N PRO A 91 9.97 17.26 -5.06
CA PRO A 91 10.70 16.90 -3.85
C PRO A 91 10.47 15.43 -3.43
N PRO A 92 11.39 14.83 -2.66
CA PRO A 92 11.21 13.50 -2.09
C PRO A 92 9.95 13.38 -1.21
N GLU A 93 9.34 12.20 -1.20
CA GLU A 93 8.10 11.91 -0.47
C GLU A 93 8.32 10.87 0.64
N THR A 94 7.39 10.71 1.58
CA THR A 94 7.55 9.78 2.71
C THR A 94 6.45 8.73 2.74
N PHE A 95 6.76 7.57 2.21
CA PHE A 95 5.78 6.50 2.06
C PHE A 95 5.67 5.66 3.32
N SER A 96 4.44 5.32 3.68
CA SER A 96 4.09 4.43 4.78
C SER A 96 3.27 3.25 4.25
N PHE A 97 3.58 2.05 4.73
CA PHE A 97 2.96 0.81 4.29
C PHE A 97 2.40 0.02 5.46
N TRP A 98 1.20 -0.53 5.27
CA TRP A 98 0.59 -1.46 6.20
C TRP A 98 0.23 -2.76 5.49
N ARG A 99 0.64 -3.89 6.07
CA ARG A 99 0.14 -5.20 5.67
C ARG A 99 -1.33 -5.30 6.02
N CYS A 100 -2.14 -5.75 5.07
CA CYS A 100 -3.54 -6.05 5.29
C CYS A 100 -3.96 -7.28 4.50
N GLN A 101 -5.20 -7.69 4.72
CA GLN A 101 -5.89 -8.64 3.86
C GLN A 101 -7.00 -7.90 3.12
N LEU A 102 -7.20 -8.28 1.87
CA LEU A 102 -8.27 -7.77 1.02
C LEU A 102 -9.10 -8.94 0.52
N ARG A 103 -10.42 -8.78 0.55
CA ARG A 103 -11.36 -9.70 -0.09
C ARG A 103 -12.54 -8.94 -0.67
N PRO A 104 -13.11 -9.38 -1.81
CA PRO A 104 -14.47 -9.01 -2.20
C PRO A 104 -15.47 -9.34 -1.07
N ALA A 105 -16.55 -8.56 -0.94
CA ALA A 105 -17.50 -8.72 0.16
C ALA A 105 -18.16 -10.12 0.17
N GLU A 106 -18.44 -10.64 -1.02
CA GLU A 106 -19.02 -11.97 -1.25
C GLU A 106 -18.00 -13.13 -1.26
N ALA A 107 -16.70 -12.84 -1.18
CA ALA A 107 -15.66 -13.86 -1.24
C ALA A 107 -15.28 -14.38 0.17
N VAL A 108 -15.01 -15.69 0.24
CA VAL A 108 -14.46 -16.32 1.44
C VAL A 108 -12.95 -16.07 1.53
N ASP A 109 -12.26 -16.22 0.41
CA ASP A 109 -10.81 -16.12 0.34
C ASP A 109 -10.34 -14.67 0.36
N ALA A 110 -9.31 -14.42 1.17
CA ALA A 110 -8.62 -13.15 1.22
C ALA A 110 -7.23 -13.26 0.61
N VAL A 111 -6.79 -12.17 0.00
CA VAL A 111 -5.44 -12.03 -0.53
C VAL A 111 -4.62 -11.09 0.33
N ALA A 112 -3.31 -11.34 0.41
CA ALA A 112 -2.39 -10.42 1.03
C ALA A 112 -2.32 -9.12 0.20
N ALA A 113 -2.40 -7.98 0.87
CA ALA A 113 -2.38 -6.67 0.24
C ALA A 113 -1.59 -5.67 1.09
N LEU A 114 -1.37 -4.48 0.52
CA LEU A 114 -0.77 -3.35 1.21
C LEU A 114 -1.70 -2.14 1.14
N ILE A 115 -1.85 -1.44 2.26
CA ILE A 115 -2.24 -0.03 2.25
C ILE A 115 -0.96 0.78 2.06
N TYR A 116 -0.95 1.70 1.10
CA TYR A 116 0.16 2.64 0.88
C TYR A 116 -0.34 4.07 1.05
N TYR A 117 0.47 4.93 1.68
CA TYR A 117 0.19 6.36 1.86
C TYR A 117 1.48 7.18 1.73
N PRO A 118 1.56 8.19 0.85
CA PRO A 118 2.73 9.05 0.65
C PRO A 118 2.93 10.13 1.73
#